data_AF-A0A8C0SIC0-F1
#
_entry.id   AF-A0A8C0SIC0-F1
#
_cell.length_a   1.000
_cell.length_b   1.000
_cell.length_c   1.000
_cell.angle_alpha   90.00
_cell.angle_beta   90.00
_cell.angle_gamma   90.00
#
_symmetry.space_group_name_H-M   'P 1'
#
loop_
_entity.id
_entity.type
_entity.pdbx_description
1 polymer ?
#
loop_
_entity_poly.entity_id
_entity_poly.type
_entity_poly.pdbx_seq_one_letter_code
_entity_poly.pdbx_strand_id
1 'polypeptide(L)'
;MKSPWNICLATPLFLLLPLHTWASPASEDRASARYSNGHTCVACVVVVSVIEQLVQVHNSTVEASMERLCSYLPEKLFLKTTCYLVIEIFGPDLIKLLNTDMNADVVCHSLEFCKQDPGQPLCHLYPLPKKHSRSSSDICSLPFLARICQRIKSAIKNSVPFKDVDSDKYSVFPTLRGYHWRGRDCNDSNKMAYPGRRPVNWDIHEDSNCNGIWGVDPKDGIPYEKKFCEGSQPRGIILLGDSAGAHFHISPEWLTASQMSLKSFISLPTALTNELNWPQLSGVTGFLDSSSGIKENSIYLRLRKRNHCNHRDYQNISRNGASSQNLKKFIESLSRNQLLDHPAIVIYAMIGNDVCSRKVDPVPEMTTPEKLYSSIMQTLKYLNSHLPNGSHVILYGLPDGRFLWDNLHDRYYPLGQLNKDVTYAHFYSFLNCLQVSPCHGWMSSNKTLRTLTSERAKQLSHTLKKIAASKKFTNFDLFYVDFDFQEVTEEWQKRGGQPWQLIEPVDGFHPNEVALLLLADRFWKKVQLQWPQVLGKENPFNPQIEQVFGDQGGH
;
A
#
# COMPACT_ATOMS: atom_id res chain seq x y z
N MET A 1 -56.76 15.29 -32.61
CA MET A 1 -56.08 16.24 -31.70
C MET A 1 -54.68 15.70 -31.44
N LYS A 2 -53.65 16.51 -31.72
CA LYS A 2 -52.24 16.13 -31.84
C LYS A 2 -51.50 16.19 -30.48
N SER A 3 -50.57 15.25 -30.27
CA SER A 3 -49.37 15.32 -29.41
C SER A 3 -48.33 16.31 -30.02
N PRO A 4 -47.51 17.10 -29.27
CA PRO A 4 -46.17 16.65 -28.77
C PRO A 4 -45.50 17.41 -27.56
N TRP A 5 -44.39 16.83 -27.05
CA TRP A 5 -43.11 17.39 -26.49
C TRP A 5 -42.96 18.18 -25.15
N ASN A 6 -42.14 17.64 -24.21
CA ASN A 6 -40.97 18.24 -23.49
C ASN A 6 -40.51 17.33 -22.31
N ILE A 7 -39.41 16.57 -22.42
CA ILE A 7 -37.98 16.83 -22.04
C ILE A 7 -37.68 16.76 -20.52
N CYS A 8 -36.83 15.77 -20.19
CA CYS A 8 -35.77 15.64 -19.16
C CYS A 8 -35.77 16.56 -17.92
N LEU A 9 -35.56 15.95 -16.73
CA LEU A 9 -34.29 16.04 -15.97
C LEU A 9 -34.34 15.20 -14.69
N ALA A 10 -33.29 14.41 -14.50
CA ALA A 10 -32.94 13.64 -13.30
C ALA A 10 -32.09 14.49 -12.35
N THR A 11 -32.24 14.31 -11.03
CA THR A 11 -31.32 14.90 -10.03
C THR A 11 -31.29 14.10 -8.72
N PRO A 12 -30.21 13.34 -8.42
CA PRO A 12 -29.88 12.85 -7.09
C PRO A 12 -28.75 13.68 -6.46
N LEU A 13 -28.98 14.12 -5.22
CA LEU A 13 -28.25 15.16 -4.50
C LEU A 13 -27.25 14.57 -3.46
N PHE A 14 -25.99 15.05 -3.52
CA PHE A 14 -24.92 15.22 -2.50
C PHE A 14 -24.10 14.03 -1.89
N LEU A 15 -22.76 14.10 -2.03
CA LEU A 15 -21.69 13.24 -1.43
C LEU A 15 -20.42 14.09 -1.21
N LEU A 16 -19.66 13.90 -0.11
CA LEU A 16 -18.17 13.80 -0.01
C LEU A 16 -17.76 13.41 1.44
N LEU A 17 -16.90 12.39 1.60
CA LEU A 17 -16.12 11.88 2.78
C LEU A 17 -16.84 11.21 4.00
N PRO A 18 -16.33 10.08 4.59
CA PRO A 18 -14.91 9.67 4.64
C PRO A 18 -14.61 8.17 4.29
N LEU A 19 -13.35 7.93 3.90
CA LEU A 19 -12.73 6.61 3.72
C LEU A 19 -12.70 5.83 5.04
N HIS A 20 -13.23 4.60 5.02
CA HIS A 20 -13.11 3.63 6.10
C HIS A 20 -11.92 2.69 5.88
N THR A 21 -10.91 2.77 6.74
CA THR A 21 -9.96 1.69 7.01
C THR A 21 -10.26 1.13 8.39
N TRP A 22 -10.98 0.01 8.48
CA TRP A 22 -11.21 -0.67 9.77
C TRP A 22 -10.60 -2.06 9.74
N ALA A 23 -9.43 -2.16 10.38
CA ALA A 23 -8.89 -3.39 10.94
C ALA A 23 -8.84 -3.23 12.47
N SER A 24 -9.83 -3.78 13.21
CA SER A 24 -9.73 -4.30 14.60
C SER A 24 -11.11 -4.60 15.25
N PRO A 25 -11.17 -5.44 16.31
CA PRO A 25 -12.33 -6.27 16.66
C PRO A 25 -13.40 -5.53 17.46
N ALA A 26 -14.59 -6.14 17.50
CA ALA A 26 -15.76 -5.69 18.23
C ALA A 26 -15.51 -5.69 19.76
N SER A 27 -15.08 -4.54 20.28
CA SER A 27 -15.43 -4.01 21.61
C SER A 27 -14.76 -2.65 21.78
N GLU A 28 -15.50 -1.54 21.64
CA GLU A 28 -15.25 -0.17 22.17
C GLU A 28 -15.87 0.91 21.26
N ASP A 29 -17.16 1.22 21.47
CA ASP A 29 -17.90 2.22 20.69
C ASP A 29 -17.37 3.67 20.85
N ARG A 30 -16.54 3.96 21.87
CA ARG A 30 -16.00 5.30 22.14
C ARG A 30 -14.67 5.60 21.42
N ALA A 31 -13.82 4.59 21.20
CA ALA A 31 -12.53 4.73 20.53
C ALA A 31 -12.67 4.86 19.00
N SER A 32 -13.72 4.25 18.45
CA SER A 32 -14.13 4.35 17.04
C SER A 32 -14.53 5.79 16.63
N ALA A 33 -15.32 6.47 17.46
CA ALA A 33 -15.80 7.82 17.17
C ALA A 33 -14.65 8.85 17.18
N ARG A 34 -13.75 8.77 18.18
CA ARG A 34 -12.53 9.61 18.22
C ARG A 34 -11.62 9.40 17.00
N TYR A 35 -11.48 8.15 16.55
CA TYR A 35 -10.69 7.79 15.38
C TYR A 35 -11.22 8.40 14.07
N SER A 36 -12.54 8.39 13.87
CA SER A 36 -13.19 9.01 12.71
C SER A 36 -12.95 10.53 12.66
N ASN A 37 -12.90 11.18 13.82
CA ASN A 37 -12.68 12.62 13.93
C ASN A 37 -11.23 13.02 13.59
N GLY A 38 -10.24 12.22 13.99
CA GLY A 38 -8.82 12.51 13.70
C GLY A 38 -8.48 12.52 12.21
N HIS A 39 -8.95 11.50 11.46
CA HIS A 39 -8.71 11.46 10.00
C HIS A 39 -9.45 12.57 9.24
N THR A 40 -10.65 12.91 9.70
CA THR A 40 -11.43 14.02 9.16
C THR A 40 -10.70 15.35 9.38
N CYS A 41 -10.12 15.54 10.55
CA CYS A 41 -9.28 16.69 10.86
C CYS A 41 -8.06 16.78 9.93
N VAL A 42 -7.28 15.70 9.79
CA VAL A 42 -6.11 15.69 8.87
C VAL A 42 -6.53 16.04 7.44
N ALA A 43 -7.62 15.43 6.94
CA ALA A 43 -8.10 15.69 5.58
C ALA A 43 -8.52 17.16 5.39
N CYS A 44 -9.24 17.73 6.35
CA CYS A 44 -9.59 19.15 6.32
C CYS A 44 -8.33 20.02 6.27
N VAL A 45 -7.39 19.82 7.20
CA VAL A 45 -6.17 20.64 7.28
C VAL A 45 -5.39 20.57 5.97
N VAL A 46 -5.21 19.36 5.42
CA VAL A 46 -4.56 19.16 4.13
C VAL A 46 -5.24 19.94 3.00
N VAL A 47 -6.57 19.83 2.86
CA VAL A 47 -7.30 20.49 1.77
C VAL A 47 -7.23 22.01 1.90
N VAL A 48 -7.45 22.53 3.11
CA VAL A 48 -7.40 23.97 3.38
C VAL A 48 -5.99 24.52 3.13
N SER A 49 -4.95 23.82 3.58
CA SER A 49 -3.55 24.17 3.30
C SER A 49 -3.26 24.23 1.80
N VAL A 50 -3.75 23.26 1.01
CA VAL A 50 -3.56 23.27 -0.45
C VAL A 50 -4.27 24.47 -1.09
N ILE A 51 -5.50 24.79 -0.67
CA ILE A 51 -6.25 25.95 -1.17
C ILE A 51 -5.47 27.25 -0.87
N GLU A 52 -5.00 27.40 0.36
CA GLU A 52 -4.21 28.56 0.79
C GLU A 52 -2.91 28.70 -0.03
N GLN A 53 -2.21 27.59 -0.28
CA GLN A 53 -1.00 27.63 -1.10
C GLN A 53 -1.29 27.91 -2.58
N LEU A 54 -2.42 27.45 -3.12
CA LEU A 54 -2.83 27.79 -4.49
C LEU A 54 -3.14 29.29 -4.63
N VAL A 55 -3.74 29.90 -3.61
CA VAL A 55 -3.91 31.37 -3.53
C VAL A 55 -2.56 32.07 -3.66
N GLN A 56 -1.56 31.64 -2.89
CA GLN A 56 -0.22 32.23 -2.89
C GLN A 56 0.51 32.02 -4.23
N VAL A 57 0.50 30.79 -4.75
CA VAL A 57 1.21 30.40 -5.98
C VAL A 57 0.64 31.11 -7.21
N HIS A 58 -0.67 31.31 -7.26
CA HIS A 58 -1.34 31.91 -8.43
C HIS A 58 -1.76 33.35 -8.24
N ASN A 59 -1.51 33.95 -7.08
CA ASN A 59 -1.94 35.29 -6.71
C ASN A 59 -3.45 35.50 -7.03
N SER A 60 -4.27 34.54 -6.59
CA SER A 60 -5.70 34.47 -6.90
C SER A 60 -6.57 34.54 -5.64
N THR A 61 -7.87 34.77 -5.80
CA THR A 61 -8.81 34.71 -4.67
C THR A 61 -8.96 33.28 -4.16
N VAL A 62 -9.42 33.11 -2.91
CA VAL A 62 -9.74 31.80 -2.32
C VAL A 62 -10.74 31.03 -3.20
N GLU A 63 -11.78 31.72 -3.69
CA GLU A 63 -12.78 31.15 -4.61
C GLU A 63 -12.14 30.59 -5.89
N ALA A 64 -11.33 31.40 -6.58
CA ALA A 64 -10.65 30.97 -7.80
C ALA A 64 -9.68 29.81 -7.56
N SER A 65 -9.03 29.75 -6.39
CA SER A 65 -8.15 28.65 -6.00
C SER A 65 -8.91 27.37 -5.70
N MET A 66 -10.08 27.46 -5.06
CA MET A 66 -10.97 26.31 -4.86
C MET A 66 -11.48 25.76 -6.20
N GLU A 67 -11.99 26.62 -7.09
CA GLU A 67 -12.43 26.22 -8.43
C GLU A 67 -11.29 25.55 -9.22
N ARG A 68 -10.09 26.11 -9.13
CA ARG A 68 -8.89 25.56 -9.76
C ARG A 68 -8.57 24.16 -9.24
N LEU A 69 -8.58 23.96 -7.92
CA LEU A 69 -8.34 22.65 -7.32
C LEU A 69 -9.35 21.62 -7.84
N CYS A 70 -10.65 21.95 -7.84
CA CYS A 70 -11.65 21.04 -8.38
C CYS A 70 -11.48 20.80 -9.88
N SER A 71 -11.06 21.81 -10.65
CA SER A 71 -10.82 21.67 -12.10
C SER A 71 -9.74 20.63 -12.43
N TYR A 72 -8.78 20.42 -11.51
CA TYR A 72 -7.71 19.43 -11.66
C TYR A 72 -8.13 18.01 -11.31
N LEU A 73 -9.25 17.81 -10.62
CA LEU A 73 -9.70 16.49 -10.22
C LEU A 73 -10.35 15.72 -11.38
N PRO A 74 -10.18 14.39 -11.45
CA PRO A 74 -10.83 13.56 -12.46
C PRO A 74 -12.35 13.45 -12.26
N GLU A 75 -13.09 13.25 -13.35
CA GLU A 75 -14.52 12.89 -13.30
C GLU A 75 -14.73 11.46 -12.75
N LYS A 76 -13.74 10.57 -12.93
CA LYS A 76 -13.79 9.19 -12.44
C LYS A 76 -14.00 9.18 -10.92
N LEU A 77 -14.82 8.25 -10.44
CA LEU A 77 -15.24 8.15 -9.03
C LEU A 77 -15.95 9.40 -8.50
N PHE A 78 -16.50 10.24 -9.40
CA PHE A 78 -17.18 11.50 -9.09
C PHE A 78 -16.29 12.56 -8.43
N LEU A 79 -14.96 12.40 -8.38
CA LEU A 79 -14.08 13.24 -7.55
C LEU A 79 -14.27 14.74 -7.84
N LYS A 80 -14.31 15.12 -9.12
CA LYS A 80 -14.56 16.50 -9.54
C LYS A 80 -15.91 17.05 -9.09
N THR A 81 -17.00 16.37 -9.44
CA THR A 81 -18.37 16.75 -9.04
C THR A 81 -18.47 16.91 -7.53
N THR A 82 -17.88 15.97 -6.82
CA THR A 82 -17.89 15.90 -5.36
C THR A 82 -17.13 17.10 -4.76
N CYS A 83 -16.01 17.51 -5.38
CA CYS A 83 -15.25 18.68 -4.96
C CYS A 83 -16.04 19.99 -5.10
N TYR A 84 -16.67 20.23 -6.26
CA TYR A 84 -17.50 21.43 -6.47
C TYR A 84 -18.65 21.51 -5.46
N LEU A 85 -19.24 20.37 -5.14
CA LEU A 85 -20.28 20.27 -4.12
C LEU A 85 -19.80 20.70 -2.72
N VAL A 86 -18.56 20.35 -2.35
CA VAL A 86 -17.96 20.79 -1.08
C VAL A 86 -17.68 22.29 -1.10
N ILE A 87 -17.27 22.86 -2.24
CA ILE A 87 -17.14 24.32 -2.40
C ILE A 87 -18.50 25.00 -2.20
N GLU A 88 -19.58 24.47 -2.79
CA GLU A 88 -20.92 25.04 -2.64
C GLU A 88 -21.37 25.08 -1.17
N ILE A 89 -21.01 24.07 -0.37
CA ILE A 89 -21.41 23.98 1.04
C ILE A 89 -20.50 24.83 1.94
N PHE A 90 -19.17 24.66 1.83
CA PHE A 90 -18.21 25.20 2.79
C PHE A 90 -17.43 26.41 2.27
N GLY A 91 -17.51 26.70 0.96
CA GLY A 91 -16.77 27.78 0.30
C GLY A 91 -16.96 29.15 0.94
N PRO A 92 -18.19 29.60 1.26
CA PRO A 92 -18.40 30.90 1.91
C PRO A 92 -17.66 31.06 3.24
N ASP A 93 -17.69 30.03 4.10
CA ASP A 93 -16.99 30.05 5.38
C ASP A 93 -15.47 29.97 5.20
N LEU A 94 -14.99 29.16 4.24
CA LEU A 94 -13.57 29.08 3.90
C LEU A 94 -13.03 30.42 3.39
N ILE A 95 -13.75 31.11 2.51
CA ILE A 95 -13.37 32.45 2.02
C ILE A 95 -13.28 33.43 3.20
N LYS A 96 -14.27 33.44 4.09
CA LYS A 96 -14.28 34.33 5.25
C LYS A 96 -13.11 34.07 6.19
N LEU A 97 -12.84 32.80 6.52
CA LEU A 97 -11.81 32.41 7.47
C LEU A 97 -10.40 32.61 6.90
N LEU A 98 -10.15 32.22 5.64
CA LEU A 98 -8.85 32.41 5.00
C LEU A 98 -8.51 33.89 4.73
N ASN A 99 -9.49 34.76 4.49
CA ASN A 99 -9.27 36.21 4.38
C ASN A 99 -8.89 36.88 5.72
N THR A 100 -8.90 36.15 6.84
CA THR A 100 -8.46 36.61 8.16
C THR A 100 -7.07 36.09 8.56
N ASP A 101 -6.29 35.58 7.60
CA ASP A 101 -4.94 35.03 7.78
C ASP A 101 -4.87 33.93 8.86
N MET A 102 -5.91 33.10 8.95
CA MET A 102 -5.93 31.94 9.84
C MET A 102 -5.27 30.73 9.19
N ASN A 103 -4.35 30.08 9.91
CA ASN A 103 -3.77 28.80 9.50
C ASN A 103 -4.86 27.73 9.32
N ALA A 104 -4.62 26.78 8.40
CA ALA A 104 -5.57 25.71 8.07
C ALA A 104 -6.06 24.88 9.26
N ASP A 105 -5.22 24.63 10.27
CA ASP A 105 -5.63 23.91 11.48
C ASP A 105 -6.66 24.69 12.30
N VAL A 106 -6.48 26.00 12.46
CA VAL A 106 -7.45 26.89 13.12
C VAL A 106 -8.77 26.90 12.34
N VAL A 107 -8.71 27.03 11.01
CA VAL A 107 -9.91 26.97 10.13
C VAL A 107 -10.67 25.66 10.34
N CYS A 108 -9.97 24.53 10.36
CA CYS A 108 -10.61 23.22 10.52
C CYS A 108 -11.18 22.96 11.92
N HIS A 109 -10.64 23.59 12.96
CA HIS A 109 -11.27 23.62 14.29
C HIS A 109 -12.52 24.51 14.29
N SER A 110 -12.49 25.66 13.61
CA SER A 110 -13.66 26.53 13.48
C SER A 110 -14.82 25.90 12.69
N LEU A 111 -14.51 25.05 11.72
CA LEU A 111 -15.48 24.29 10.92
C LEU A 111 -15.85 22.93 11.55
N GLU A 112 -15.36 22.63 12.76
CA GLU A 112 -15.63 21.41 13.53
C GLU A 112 -15.22 20.07 12.87
N PHE A 113 -14.46 20.11 11.77
CA PHE A 113 -13.78 18.93 11.22
C PHE A 113 -12.68 18.44 12.16
N CYS A 114 -12.08 19.35 12.94
CA CYS A 114 -11.21 19.03 14.05
C CYS A 114 -11.96 19.22 15.37
N LYS A 115 -12.24 18.13 16.07
CA LYS A 115 -12.93 18.15 17.36
C LYS A 115 -11.94 18.09 18.52
N GLN A 116 -12.14 18.95 19.50
CA GLN A 116 -11.39 18.94 20.76
C GLN A 116 -12.20 18.22 21.84
N ASP A 117 -11.66 17.10 22.34
CA ASP A 117 -12.21 16.45 23.52
C ASP A 117 -11.96 17.31 24.78
N PRO A 118 -12.91 17.39 25.72
CA PRO A 118 -12.71 18.10 26.99
C PRO A 118 -11.44 17.62 27.71
N GLY A 119 -10.55 18.56 28.04
CA GLY A 119 -9.29 18.30 28.75
C GLY A 119 -8.10 17.88 27.87
N GLN A 120 -8.27 17.78 26.55
CA GLN A 120 -7.16 17.55 25.60
C GLN A 120 -6.65 18.87 25.02
N PRO A 121 -5.34 19.01 24.74
CA PRO A 121 -4.80 20.18 24.05
C PRO A 121 -5.33 20.27 22.62
N LEU A 122 -5.34 21.49 22.06
CA LEU A 122 -5.69 21.71 20.66
C LEU A 122 -4.55 21.18 19.79
N CYS A 123 -4.86 20.30 18.83
CA CYS A 123 -3.86 19.76 17.92
C CYS A 123 -3.57 20.76 16.80
N HIS A 124 -2.31 21.15 16.68
CA HIS A 124 -1.83 22.10 15.69
C HIS A 124 -0.82 21.48 14.75
N LEU A 125 -0.95 21.79 13.46
CA LEU A 125 0.07 21.48 12.45
C LEU A 125 1.02 22.67 12.27
N TYR A 126 0.49 23.88 12.32
CA TYR A 126 1.24 25.11 12.08
C TYR A 126 1.64 25.76 13.40
N PRO A 127 2.81 26.42 13.48
CA PRO A 127 3.14 27.28 14.61
C PRO A 127 2.06 28.36 14.78
N LEU A 128 1.53 28.50 15.98
CA LEU A 128 0.47 29.47 16.28
C LEU A 128 0.95 30.92 16.08
N PRO A 129 0.24 31.76 15.29
CA PRO A 129 0.37 33.20 15.40
C PRO A 129 -0.21 33.69 16.73
N LYS A 130 0.42 34.71 17.33
CA LYS A 130 -0.02 35.32 18.59
C LYS A 130 -1.32 36.11 18.40
N LYS A 131 -2.50 35.46 18.44
CA LYS A 131 -3.77 35.98 19.01
C LYS A 131 -4.94 35.01 18.73
N HIS A 132 -5.80 34.87 19.74
CA HIS A 132 -7.01 34.04 19.71
C HIS A 132 -8.27 34.84 19.41
N SER A 133 -9.24 34.19 18.77
CA SER A 133 -10.67 34.38 19.01
C SER A 133 -11.39 33.07 18.68
N ARG A 134 -12.22 32.59 19.62
CA ARG A 134 -13.11 31.42 19.49
C ARG A 134 -14.45 31.88 18.92
N SER A 135 -15.02 31.10 18.00
CA SER A 135 -16.44 31.11 17.65
C SER A 135 -16.87 29.68 17.38
N SER A 136 -18.04 29.29 17.90
CA SER A 136 -18.61 27.94 17.87
C SER A 136 -19.93 27.92 17.11
N SER A 137 -20.13 26.93 16.23
CA SER A 137 -21.45 26.51 15.77
C SER A 137 -21.37 25.13 15.11
N ASP A 138 -22.22 24.22 15.61
CA ASP A 138 -22.30 22.78 15.35
C ASP A 138 -23.28 22.43 14.21
N ILE A 139 -23.04 21.33 13.46
CA ILE A 139 -24.02 20.45 12.77
C ILE A 139 -23.32 19.29 12.03
N CYS A 140 -23.82 18.04 12.16
CA CYS A 140 -23.60 16.93 11.22
C CYS A 140 -24.71 15.85 11.30
N SER A 141 -25.33 15.47 10.16
CA SER A 141 -25.70 14.07 9.83
C SER A 141 -26.41 13.93 8.46
N LEU A 142 -25.79 13.23 7.48
CA LEU A 142 -26.45 12.85 6.21
C LEU A 142 -26.05 11.45 5.66
N PRO A 143 -26.99 10.74 4.97
CA PRO A 143 -26.96 9.27 4.74
C PRO A 143 -26.36 8.73 3.41
N PHE A 144 -25.91 9.54 2.45
CA PHE A 144 -25.53 9.04 1.10
C PHE A 144 -24.09 8.49 0.95
N LEU A 145 -23.27 8.63 2.01
CA LEU A 145 -21.90 8.07 2.10
C LEU A 145 -21.81 6.54 2.11
N ALA A 146 -22.93 5.86 2.32
CA ALA A 146 -22.95 4.41 2.48
C ALA A 146 -22.48 3.66 1.22
N ARG A 147 -22.74 4.14 -0.01
CA ARG A 147 -22.57 3.34 -1.24
C ARG A 147 -21.13 3.29 -1.81
N ILE A 148 -20.37 4.39 -1.78
CA ILE A 148 -18.94 4.40 -2.20
C ILE A 148 -18.09 3.70 -1.14
N CYS A 149 -18.37 3.99 0.14
CA CYS A 149 -17.78 3.26 1.26
C CYS A 149 -18.15 1.79 1.22
N GLN A 150 -19.36 1.38 0.80
CA GLN A 150 -19.70 -0.04 0.66
C GLN A 150 -18.91 -0.75 -0.45
N ARG A 151 -18.68 -0.11 -1.61
CA ARG A 151 -17.90 -0.72 -2.70
C ARG A 151 -16.42 -0.87 -2.34
N ILE A 152 -15.83 0.14 -1.71
CA ILE A 152 -14.45 0.09 -1.20
C ILE A 152 -14.34 -0.87 0.01
N LYS A 153 -15.30 -0.82 0.96
CA LYS A 153 -15.35 -1.75 2.11
C LYS A 153 -15.48 -3.21 1.69
N SER A 154 -16.24 -3.52 0.64
CA SER A 154 -16.44 -4.90 0.19
C SER A 154 -15.15 -5.50 -0.38
N ALA A 155 -14.39 -4.74 -1.18
CA ALA A 155 -13.09 -5.17 -1.70
C ALA A 155 -12.02 -5.25 -0.59
N ILE A 156 -11.97 -4.25 0.31
CA ILE A 156 -11.06 -4.22 1.46
C ILE A 156 -11.32 -5.38 2.43
N LYS A 157 -12.60 -5.75 2.66
CA LYS A 157 -12.93 -6.75 3.68
C LYS A 157 -12.43 -8.14 3.31
N ASN A 158 -12.50 -8.52 2.04
CA ASN A 158 -12.26 -9.90 1.62
C ASN A 158 -10.89 -10.13 0.93
N SER A 159 -10.14 -9.08 0.53
CA SER A 159 -8.81 -9.22 -0.13
C SER A 159 -8.77 -10.08 -1.39
N VAL A 160 -9.92 -10.27 -2.02
CA VAL A 160 -10.08 -10.97 -3.30
C VAL A 160 -10.58 -9.97 -4.34
N PRO A 161 -10.28 -10.19 -5.64
CA PRO A 161 -10.70 -9.28 -6.68
C PRO A 161 -12.21 -9.05 -6.68
N PHE A 162 -12.64 -7.81 -6.95
CA PHE A 162 -14.07 -7.52 -7.11
C PHE A 162 -14.63 -8.06 -8.43
N LYS A 163 -13.78 -8.15 -9.47
CA LYS A 163 -14.11 -8.76 -10.77
C LYS A 163 -13.32 -10.06 -10.90
N ASP A 164 -14.01 -11.16 -10.67
CA ASP A 164 -13.48 -12.52 -10.65
C ASP A 164 -14.70 -13.42 -10.91
N VAL A 165 -14.93 -13.77 -12.17
CA VAL A 165 -16.17 -14.42 -12.64
C VAL A 165 -16.17 -15.90 -12.30
N ASP A 166 -15.01 -16.55 -12.32
CA ASP A 166 -14.87 -17.98 -12.03
C ASP A 166 -14.41 -18.29 -10.59
N SER A 167 -14.12 -17.26 -9.80
CA SER A 167 -13.80 -17.30 -8.37
C SER A 167 -12.48 -18.00 -8.03
N ASP A 168 -11.48 -17.89 -8.90
CA ASP A 168 -10.13 -18.43 -8.70
C ASP A 168 -9.15 -17.46 -7.97
N LYS A 169 -9.64 -16.24 -7.67
CA LYS A 169 -8.96 -15.12 -7.01
C LYS A 169 -8.00 -14.34 -7.89
N TYR A 170 -7.98 -14.56 -9.20
CA TYR A 170 -7.29 -13.76 -10.20
C TYR A 170 -8.30 -12.87 -10.94
N SER A 171 -7.81 -11.96 -11.80
CA SER A 171 -8.68 -10.98 -12.46
C SER A 171 -8.10 -10.45 -13.74
N VAL A 172 -8.96 -10.14 -14.70
CA VAL A 172 -8.62 -9.37 -15.91
C VAL A 172 -8.56 -7.85 -15.66
N PHE A 173 -9.03 -7.37 -14.50
CA PHE A 173 -9.12 -5.95 -14.14
C PHE A 173 -7.96 -5.53 -13.23
N PRO A 174 -7.38 -4.32 -13.35
CA PRO A 174 -6.15 -3.96 -12.63
C PRO A 174 -6.34 -3.79 -11.11
N THR A 175 -7.29 -2.93 -10.72
CA THR A 175 -7.43 -2.46 -9.34
C THR A 175 -8.44 -3.29 -8.56
N LEU A 176 -8.83 -2.85 -7.35
CA LEU A 176 -9.83 -3.55 -6.52
C LEU A 176 -9.44 -5.02 -6.28
N ARG A 177 -8.17 -5.24 -5.93
CA ARG A 177 -7.55 -6.55 -5.70
C ARG A 177 -7.36 -7.44 -6.94
N GLY A 178 -7.46 -6.87 -8.15
CA GLY A 178 -7.19 -7.56 -9.41
C GLY A 178 -5.70 -7.62 -9.81
N TYR A 179 -5.35 -7.52 -11.10
CA TYR A 179 -4.01 -7.89 -11.58
C TYR A 179 -2.86 -6.96 -11.15
N HIS A 180 -3.12 -5.79 -10.56
CA HIS A 180 -2.04 -5.07 -9.88
C HIS A 180 -1.49 -5.87 -8.68
N TRP A 181 -2.32 -6.74 -8.10
CA TRP A 181 -2.03 -7.50 -6.89
C TRP A 181 -1.56 -8.92 -7.19
N ARG A 182 -1.94 -9.51 -8.32
CA ARG A 182 -1.62 -10.88 -8.71
C ARG A 182 -1.44 -10.97 -10.22
N GLY A 183 -0.87 -12.07 -10.72
CA GLY A 183 -0.87 -12.34 -12.16
C GLY A 183 -2.24 -12.14 -12.80
N ARG A 184 -2.28 -11.55 -13.99
CA ARG A 184 -3.53 -11.40 -14.71
C ARG A 184 -4.04 -12.75 -15.17
N ASP A 185 -5.33 -12.95 -14.93
CA ASP A 185 -6.06 -14.09 -15.41
C ASP A 185 -6.15 -14.07 -16.94
N CYS A 186 -5.75 -15.17 -17.57
CA CYS A 186 -5.81 -15.36 -19.01
C CYS A 186 -7.19 -15.83 -19.48
N ASN A 187 -8.01 -16.42 -18.59
CA ASN A 187 -9.35 -16.89 -18.90
C ASN A 187 -10.28 -16.85 -17.66
N ASP A 188 -10.87 -15.67 -17.39
CA ASP A 188 -11.85 -15.37 -16.31
C ASP A 188 -13.24 -16.02 -16.56
N SER A 189 -13.25 -17.19 -17.17
CA SER A 189 -14.42 -18.07 -17.32
C SER A 189 -14.05 -19.53 -17.03
N ASN A 190 -12.81 -19.78 -16.65
CA ASN A 190 -12.25 -21.10 -16.39
C ASN A 190 -11.37 -21.06 -15.14
N LYS A 191 -11.95 -21.39 -13.99
CA LYS A 191 -11.26 -21.47 -12.68
C LYS A 191 -10.03 -22.40 -12.62
N MET A 192 -9.75 -23.12 -13.70
CA MET A 192 -8.61 -24.03 -13.85
C MET A 192 -7.52 -23.44 -14.77
N ALA A 193 -7.64 -22.19 -15.21
CA ALA A 193 -6.69 -21.48 -16.03
C ALA A 193 -6.20 -20.22 -15.29
N TYR A 194 -5.12 -20.35 -14.51
CA TYR A 194 -4.65 -19.25 -13.65
C TYR A 194 -3.14 -19.28 -13.39
N PRO A 195 -2.52 -18.11 -13.09
CA PRO A 195 -1.09 -18.01 -12.80
C PRO A 195 -0.56 -19.02 -11.77
N GLY A 196 0.48 -19.76 -12.18
CA GLY A 196 1.24 -20.66 -11.30
C GLY A 196 0.65 -22.06 -11.10
N ARG A 197 -0.43 -22.38 -11.81
CA ARG A 197 -0.93 -23.75 -11.97
C ARG A 197 0.11 -24.63 -12.69
N ARG A 198 0.14 -25.93 -12.42
CA ARG A 198 0.86 -26.88 -13.29
C ARG A 198 0.09 -27.05 -14.61
N PRO A 199 0.79 -27.07 -15.76
CA PRO A 199 0.13 -27.07 -17.05
C PRO A 199 -0.73 -28.33 -17.27
N VAL A 200 -1.93 -28.14 -17.80
CA VAL A 200 -2.89 -29.21 -18.09
C VAL A 200 -2.51 -29.85 -19.42
N ASN A 201 -2.04 -31.10 -19.35
CA ASN A 201 -1.54 -31.84 -20.52
C ASN A 201 -0.47 -31.07 -21.30
N TRP A 202 0.42 -30.34 -20.62
CA TRP A 202 1.45 -29.49 -21.23
C TRP A 202 0.90 -28.41 -22.16
N ASP A 203 -0.30 -27.90 -21.87
CA ASP A 203 -0.90 -26.72 -22.50
C ASP A 203 -0.98 -26.80 -24.03
N ILE A 204 -1.30 -28.00 -24.54
CA ILE A 204 -1.41 -28.29 -25.98
C ILE A 204 -2.45 -27.41 -26.67
N HIS A 205 -3.57 -27.11 -26.00
CA HIS A 205 -4.73 -26.44 -26.61
C HIS A 205 -5.04 -25.07 -26.00
N GLU A 206 -4.66 -24.84 -24.75
CA GLU A 206 -4.95 -23.64 -23.97
C GLU A 206 -3.80 -23.41 -22.99
N ASP A 207 -3.45 -22.15 -22.77
CA ASP A 207 -2.54 -21.73 -21.71
C ASP A 207 -3.28 -21.80 -20.37
N SER A 208 -3.04 -22.87 -19.60
CA SER A 208 -3.75 -23.14 -18.35
C SER A 208 -3.07 -22.55 -17.13
N ASN A 209 -1.87 -22.00 -17.29
CA ASN A 209 -1.12 -21.39 -16.20
C ASN A 209 -0.80 -19.90 -16.45
N CYS A 210 -1.35 -19.33 -17.52
CA CYS A 210 -1.27 -17.94 -17.92
C CYS A 210 0.16 -17.43 -18.09
N ASN A 211 1.12 -18.30 -18.39
CA ASN A 211 2.51 -17.91 -18.56
C ASN A 211 2.83 -17.52 -20.01
N GLY A 212 1.85 -17.60 -20.93
CA GLY A 212 1.98 -17.27 -22.34
C GLY A 212 2.61 -18.35 -23.22
N ILE A 213 2.96 -19.52 -22.66
CA ILE A 213 3.63 -20.64 -23.34
C ILE A 213 2.62 -21.78 -23.49
N TRP A 214 2.21 -22.04 -24.73
CA TRP A 214 1.23 -23.08 -25.04
C TRP A 214 1.37 -23.55 -26.48
N GLY A 215 0.62 -24.58 -26.85
CA GLY A 215 0.65 -25.16 -28.19
C GLY A 215 1.78 -26.16 -28.39
N VAL A 216 1.96 -26.57 -29.65
CA VAL A 216 2.86 -27.65 -30.05
C VAL A 216 3.85 -27.13 -31.09
N ASP A 217 5.13 -27.47 -30.92
CA ASP A 217 6.14 -27.15 -31.92
C ASP A 217 5.90 -27.99 -33.19
N PRO A 218 5.59 -27.37 -34.34
CA PRO A 218 5.29 -28.12 -35.57
C PRO A 218 6.51 -28.88 -36.11
N LYS A 219 7.73 -28.59 -35.63
CA LYS A 219 8.95 -29.25 -36.11
C LYS A 219 9.11 -30.68 -35.59
N ASP A 220 8.67 -30.94 -34.37
CA ASP A 220 8.87 -32.24 -33.70
C ASP A 220 7.63 -32.76 -32.96
N GLY A 221 6.53 -31.99 -32.96
CA GLY A 221 5.28 -32.39 -32.32
C GLY A 221 5.31 -32.34 -30.78
N ILE A 222 6.35 -31.75 -30.17
CA ILE A 222 6.47 -31.66 -28.71
C ILE A 222 5.77 -30.37 -28.23
N PRO A 223 4.91 -30.43 -27.18
CA PRO A 223 4.32 -29.25 -26.59
C PRO A 223 5.38 -28.26 -26.10
N TYR A 224 5.19 -26.96 -26.37
CA TYR A 224 6.19 -25.95 -26.01
C TYR A 224 6.44 -25.87 -24.50
N GLU A 225 5.38 -25.94 -23.71
CA GLU A 225 5.46 -25.93 -22.24
C GLU A 225 6.26 -27.13 -21.71
N LYS A 226 6.09 -28.31 -22.34
CA LYS A 226 6.93 -29.48 -22.04
C LYS A 226 8.39 -29.21 -22.40
N LYS A 227 8.64 -28.76 -23.63
CA LYS A 227 10.00 -28.56 -24.15
C LYS A 227 10.79 -27.52 -23.35
N PHE A 228 10.14 -26.43 -22.97
CA PHE A 228 10.80 -25.26 -22.39
C PHE A 228 10.71 -25.20 -20.86
N CYS A 229 9.71 -25.82 -20.25
CA CYS A 229 9.46 -25.68 -18.81
C CYS A 229 9.61 -26.99 -18.01
N GLU A 230 9.53 -28.18 -18.63
CA GLU A 230 9.78 -29.46 -17.95
C GLU A 230 11.20 -29.48 -17.35
N GLY A 231 11.32 -29.81 -16.06
CA GLY A 231 12.60 -29.83 -15.34
C GLY A 231 13.18 -28.45 -14.97
N SER A 232 12.61 -27.34 -15.45
CA SER A 232 13.05 -25.97 -15.10
C SER A 232 12.68 -25.55 -13.66
N GLN A 233 11.81 -26.33 -13.00
CA GLN A 233 11.27 -26.11 -11.66
C GLN A 233 10.65 -24.72 -11.45
N PRO A 234 9.58 -24.37 -12.21
CA PRO A 234 8.86 -23.11 -12.03
C PRO A 234 8.36 -22.93 -10.60
N ARG A 235 8.29 -21.68 -10.15
CA ARG A 235 7.80 -21.30 -8.82
C ARG A 235 7.27 -19.87 -8.79
N GLY A 236 6.22 -19.68 -8.00
CA GLY A 236 5.63 -18.36 -7.78
C GLY A 236 6.33 -17.56 -6.71
N ILE A 237 6.06 -16.26 -6.67
CA ILE A 237 6.43 -15.36 -5.57
C ILE A 237 5.17 -14.85 -4.87
N ILE A 238 5.08 -15.10 -3.57
CA ILE A 238 3.96 -14.69 -2.74
C ILE A 238 4.48 -13.80 -1.61
N LEU A 239 3.94 -12.59 -1.49
CA LEU A 239 4.20 -11.71 -0.36
C LEU A 239 3.04 -11.77 0.63
N LEU A 240 3.32 -12.13 1.87
CA LEU A 240 2.43 -11.85 3.01
C LEU A 240 2.96 -10.57 3.68
N GLY A 241 2.38 -9.42 3.34
CA GLY A 241 2.96 -8.12 3.71
C GLY A 241 1.98 -7.13 4.34
N ASP A 242 2.53 -6.00 4.75
CA ASP A 242 1.79 -4.83 5.23
C ASP A 242 1.73 -3.72 4.17
N SER A 243 1.51 -2.47 4.60
CA SER A 243 1.50 -1.29 3.72
C SER A 243 2.83 -1.08 2.99
N ALA A 244 3.97 -1.36 3.62
CA ALA A 244 5.26 -1.23 2.94
C ALA A 244 5.42 -2.31 1.85
N GLY A 245 5.00 -3.54 2.16
CA GLY A 245 4.99 -4.64 1.18
C GLY A 245 4.04 -4.42 -0.01
N ALA A 246 2.91 -3.74 0.22
CA ALA A 246 1.98 -3.30 -0.81
C ALA A 246 2.43 -2.03 -1.55
N HIS A 247 3.54 -1.42 -1.11
CA HIS A 247 3.99 -0.09 -1.53
C HIS A 247 2.89 0.97 -1.39
N PHE A 248 2.52 1.27 -0.15
CA PHE A 248 1.68 2.41 0.16
C PHE A 248 2.40 3.70 -0.25
N HIS A 249 1.73 4.52 -1.06
CA HIS A 249 2.27 5.78 -1.54
C HIS A 249 1.15 6.78 -1.81
N ILE A 250 1.31 7.97 -1.25
CA ILE A 250 0.51 9.16 -1.56
C ILE A 250 1.44 10.10 -2.34
N SER A 251 1.03 10.48 -3.54
CA SER A 251 1.86 11.30 -4.41
C SER A 251 2.00 12.72 -3.85
N PRO A 252 3.23 13.23 -3.64
CA PRO A 252 3.44 14.59 -3.14
C PRO A 252 2.91 15.66 -4.11
N GLU A 253 2.76 15.33 -5.40
CA GLU A 253 2.13 16.18 -6.42
C GLU A 253 0.66 16.51 -6.10
N TRP A 254 -0.02 15.71 -5.26
CA TRP A 254 -1.39 16.00 -4.79
C TRP A 254 -1.45 17.06 -3.69
N LEU A 255 -0.30 17.37 -3.07
CA LEU A 255 -0.19 18.27 -1.91
C LEU A 255 0.65 19.51 -2.21
N THR A 256 1.46 19.47 -3.26
CA THR A 256 2.44 20.52 -3.56
C THR A 256 1.88 21.51 -4.57
N ALA A 257 1.24 22.57 -4.08
CA ALA A 257 0.52 23.55 -4.92
C ALA A 257 1.38 24.17 -6.03
N SER A 258 2.69 24.39 -5.78
CA SER A 258 3.63 25.01 -6.73
C SER A 258 3.80 24.23 -8.04
N GLN A 259 3.52 22.93 -8.04
CA GLN A 259 3.61 22.04 -9.22
C GLN A 259 2.27 21.37 -9.56
N MET A 260 1.19 21.76 -8.89
CA MET A 260 -0.11 21.11 -9.02
C MET A 260 -0.78 21.42 -10.35
N SER A 261 -1.29 20.39 -11.01
CA SER A 261 -2.01 20.51 -12.29
C SER A 261 -3.00 19.36 -12.47
N LEU A 262 -3.75 19.36 -13.58
CA LEU A 262 -4.57 18.23 -14.00
C LEU A 262 -3.78 16.91 -14.04
N LYS A 263 -2.50 16.95 -14.43
CA LYS A 263 -1.65 15.76 -14.52
C LYS A 263 -1.37 15.14 -13.16
N SER A 264 -1.32 15.95 -12.09
CA SER A 264 -1.06 15.49 -10.73
C SER A 264 -2.07 14.44 -10.29
N PHE A 265 -3.35 14.58 -10.68
CA PHE A 265 -4.44 13.74 -10.17
C PHE A 265 -4.91 12.63 -11.12
N ILE A 266 -4.25 12.43 -12.28
CA ILE A 266 -4.63 11.37 -13.24
C ILE A 266 -4.61 9.99 -12.57
N SER A 267 -3.67 9.77 -11.66
CA SER A 267 -3.45 8.50 -10.99
C SER A 267 -4.30 8.31 -9.72
N LEU A 268 -4.95 9.38 -9.22
CA LEU A 268 -5.73 9.36 -7.99
C LEU A 268 -6.85 8.30 -7.98
N PRO A 269 -7.67 8.10 -9.04
CA PRO A 269 -8.71 7.08 -9.04
C PRO A 269 -8.13 5.67 -8.90
N THR A 270 -7.03 5.39 -9.61
CA THR A 270 -6.32 4.10 -9.53
C THR A 270 -5.82 3.87 -8.11
N ALA A 271 -5.13 4.86 -7.54
CA ALA A 271 -4.61 4.79 -6.18
C ALA A 271 -5.72 4.53 -5.15
N LEU A 272 -6.84 5.27 -5.21
CA LEU A 272 -7.98 5.08 -4.31
C LEU A 272 -8.56 3.67 -4.42
N THR A 273 -8.72 3.13 -5.64
CA THR A 273 -9.21 1.76 -5.85
C THR A 273 -8.20 0.66 -5.51
N ASN A 274 -6.94 1.03 -5.27
CA ASN A 274 -5.90 0.17 -4.72
C ASN A 274 -5.59 0.48 -3.26
N GLU A 275 -6.46 1.21 -2.56
CA GLU A 275 -6.26 1.50 -1.13
C GLU A 275 -4.95 2.29 -0.88
N LEU A 276 -4.58 3.15 -1.84
CA LEU A 276 -3.35 3.94 -1.90
C LEU A 276 -2.07 3.08 -2.00
N ASN A 277 -2.21 1.82 -2.38
CA ASN A 277 -1.10 0.91 -2.62
C ASN A 277 -0.73 0.82 -4.11
N TRP A 278 0.53 0.48 -4.35
CA TRP A 278 1.11 0.34 -5.68
C TRP A 278 1.85 -1.00 -5.79
N PRO A 279 1.18 -2.15 -5.56
CA PRO A 279 1.82 -3.47 -5.59
C PRO A 279 2.49 -3.77 -6.93
N GLN A 280 1.98 -3.20 -8.02
CA GLN A 280 2.54 -3.28 -9.37
C GLN A 280 3.88 -2.55 -9.55
N LEU A 281 4.29 -1.72 -8.59
CA LEU A 281 5.59 -1.03 -8.49
C LEU A 281 6.37 -1.45 -7.23
N SER A 282 5.91 -2.45 -6.48
CA SER A 282 6.55 -2.86 -5.23
C SER A 282 7.87 -3.62 -5.46
N GLY A 283 8.75 -3.60 -4.45
CA GLY A 283 10.02 -4.34 -4.50
C GLY A 283 9.87 -5.86 -4.62
N VAL A 284 8.74 -6.45 -4.22
CA VAL A 284 8.55 -7.90 -4.27
C VAL A 284 7.79 -8.33 -5.53
N THR A 285 6.64 -7.72 -5.79
CA THR A 285 5.71 -8.16 -6.86
C THR A 285 5.57 -7.16 -7.99
N GLY A 286 6.34 -6.07 -7.99
CA GLY A 286 6.26 -5.05 -9.04
C GLY A 286 6.58 -5.62 -10.42
N PHE A 287 5.83 -5.21 -11.43
CA PHE A 287 5.98 -5.70 -12.80
C PHE A 287 5.95 -4.59 -13.85
N LEU A 288 5.55 -3.37 -13.45
CA LEU A 288 5.67 -2.18 -14.29
C LEU A 288 7.09 -1.61 -14.19
N ASP A 289 7.46 -0.81 -15.19
CA ASP A 289 8.71 -0.07 -15.18
C ASP A 289 8.76 0.89 -13.98
N SER A 290 9.92 0.93 -13.33
CA SER A 290 10.12 1.76 -12.13
C SER A 290 10.00 3.25 -12.48
N SER A 291 9.30 4.00 -11.63
CA SER A 291 9.21 5.46 -11.77
C SER A 291 10.52 6.18 -11.41
N SER A 292 11.37 5.51 -10.61
CA SER A 292 12.60 6.08 -10.08
C SER A 292 13.80 6.04 -11.04
N GLY A 293 13.71 5.25 -12.12
CA GLY A 293 14.78 5.09 -13.11
C GLY A 293 16.03 4.36 -12.61
N ILE A 294 15.99 3.71 -11.44
CA ILE A 294 17.08 2.85 -10.98
C ILE A 294 17.08 1.51 -11.72
N LYS A 295 18.23 0.82 -11.76
CA LYS A 295 18.40 -0.43 -12.50
C LYS A 295 17.81 -1.64 -11.78
N GLU A 296 17.63 -1.55 -10.47
CA GLU A 296 17.09 -2.63 -9.65
C GLU A 296 15.62 -2.88 -9.97
N ASN A 297 15.28 -4.14 -10.20
CA ASN A 297 13.92 -4.60 -10.40
C ASN A 297 13.41 -5.42 -9.22
N SER A 298 12.10 -5.65 -9.19
CA SER A 298 11.43 -6.46 -8.17
C SER A 298 11.92 -7.91 -8.12
N ILE A 299 11.61 -8.60 -7.01
CA ILE A 299 11.88 -10.05 -6.87
C ILE A 299 11.15 -10.84 -7.96
N TYR A 300 9.88 -10.51 -8.25
CA TYR A 300 9.12 -11.13 -9.33
C TYR A 300 9.82 -11.04 -10.68
N LEU A 301 10.22 -9.82 -11.12
CA LEU A 301 10.87 -9.66 -12.42
C LEU A 301 12.23 -10.37 -12.48
N ARG A 302 12.95 -10.46 -11.36
CA ARG A 302 14.19 -11.27 -11.28
C ARG A 302 13.91 -12.77 -11.39
N LEU A 303 12.82 -13.24 -10.80
CA LEU A 303 12.39 -14.64 -10.85
C LEU A 303 11.89 -15.02 -12.26
N ARG A 304 11.14 -14.13 -12.93
CA ARG A 304 10.78 -14.26 -14.35
C ARG A 304 12.01 -14.22 -15.24
N LYS A 305 12.96 -13.30 -15.00
CA LYS A 305 14.21 -13.23 -15.78
C LYS A 305 15.02 -14.51 -15.67
N ARG A 306 15.06 -15.12 -14.48
CA ARG A 306 15.77 -16.38 -14.25
C ARG A 306 15.10 -17.57 -14.94
N ASN A 307 13.77 -17.61 -14.96
CA ASN A 307 12.99 -18.61 -15.70
C ASN A 307 11.69 -17.99 -16.20
N HIS A 308 11.57 -17.83 -17.52
CA HIS A 308 10.42 -17.18 -18.17
C HIS A 308 9.11 -17.95 -17.99
N CYS A 309 9.16 -19.25 -17.65
CA CYS A 309 7.97 -20.03 -17.27
C CYS A 309 7.28 -19.52 -16.00
N ASN A 310 7.92 -18.64 -15.21
CA ASN A 310 7.33 -18.00 -14.03
C ASN A 310 6.53 -16.73 -14.37
N HIS A 311 6.29 -16.43 -15.64
CA HIS A 311 5.53 -15.25 -16.03
C HIS A 311 4.14 -15.24 -15.36
N ARG A 312 3.73 -14.06 -14.88
CA ARG A 312 2.52 -13.78 -14.08
C ARG A 312 2.41 -14.48 -12.72
N ASP A 313 3.28 -15.41 -12.34
CA ASP A 313 3.17 -16.13 -11.06
C ASP A 313 3.64 -15.29 -9.84
N TYR A 314 2.94 -14.20 -9.58
CA TYR A 314 3.10 -13.33 -8.41
C TYR A 314 1.78 -13.13 -7.67
N GLN A 315 1.86 -12.99 -6.34
CA GLN A 315 0.73 -12.61 -5.49
C GLN A 315 1.19 -11.69 -4.36
N ASN A 316 0.62 -10.49 -4.28
CA ASN A 316 0.80 -9.55 -3.19
C ASN A 316 -0.38 -9.65 -2.22
N ILE A 317 -0.25 -10.54 -1.23
CA ILE A 317 -1.25 -10.77 -0.18
C ILE A 317 -0.93 -9.83 1.00
N SER A 318 -1.10 -8.53 0.76
CA SER A 318 -0.77 -7.49 1.74
C SER A 318 -1.95 -6.58 2.07
N ARG A 319 -1.95 -6.03 3.28
CA ARG A 319 -2.94 -5.02 3.72
C ARG A 319 -2.28 -3.91 4.51
N ASN A 320 -2.78 -2.69 4.33
CA ASN A 320 -2.48 -1.58 5.23
C ASN A 320 -2.90 -1.97 6.66
N GLY A 321 -1.97 -1.80 7.61
CA GLY A 321 -2.18 -2.21 9.00
C GLY A 321 -2.06 -3.72 9.27
N ALA A 322 -1.59 -4.53 8.31
CA ALA A 322 -1.33 -5.94 8.56
C ALA A 322 -0.22 -6.16 9.59
N SER A 323 -0.43 -7.08 10.52
CA SER A 323 0.53 -7.51 11.53
C SER A 323 0.44 -9.02 11.73
N SER A 324 1.33 -9.60 12.54
CA SER A 324 1.22 -11.02 12.90
C SER A 324 -0.15 -11.36 13.49
N GLN A 325 -0.74 -10.45 14.25
CA GLN A 325 -1.98 -10.69 15.00
C GLN A 325 -3.23 -10.75 14.10
N ASN A 326 -3.20 -10.08 12.94
CA ASN A 326 -4.37 -9.93 12.07
C ASN A 326 -4.21 -10.57 10.68
N LEU A 327 -3.03 -11.10 10.32
CA LEU A 327 -2.81 -11.83 9.07
C LEU A 327 -3.84 -12.94 8.84
N LYS A 328 -4.21 -13.67 9.89
CA LYS A 328 -5.24 -14.72 9.85
C LYS A 328 -6.59 -14.26 9.28
N LYS A 329 -6.89 -12.96 9.31
CA LYS A 329 -8.15 -12.40 8.79
C LYS A 329 -8.19 -12.33 7.25
N PHE A 330 -7.04 -12.46 6.59
CA PHE A 330 -6.95 -12.32 5.13
C PHE A 330 -5.97 -13.29 4.46
N ILE A 331 -5.25 -14.13 5.23
CA ILE A 331 -4.37 -15.16 4.67
C ILE A 331 -5.10 -16.15 3.76
N GLU A 332 -6.40 -16.36 4.00
CA GLU A 332 -7.27 -17.18 3.15
C GLU A 332 -7.47 -16.62 1.73
N SER A 333 -7.10 -15.36 1.50
CA SER A 333 -7.07 -14.80 0.14
C SER A 333 -5.91 -15.35 -0.71
N LEU A 334 -4.89 -15.98 -0.12
CA LEU A 334 -3.83 -16.67 -0.86
C LEU A 334 -4.43 -17.71 -1.81
N SER A 335 -3.97 -17.74 -3.07
CA SER A 335 -4.39 -18.73 -4.06
C SER A 335 -3.24 -19.68 -4.36
N ARG A 336 -3.25 -20.85 -3.72
CA ARG A 336 -2.33 -21.93 -4.04
C ARG A 336 -2.94 -23.28 -3.68
N ASN A 337 -3.07 -24.14 -4.67
CA ASN A 337 -3.51 -25.51 -4.51
C ASN A 337 -2.30 -26.42 -4.34
N GLN A 338 -2.26 -27.15 -3.22
CA GLN A 338 -1.14 -28.01 -2.84
C GLN A 338 -0.77 -29.08 -3.89
N LEU A 339 -1.74 -29.58 -4.64
CA LEU A 339 -1.54 -30.67 -5.60
C LEU A 339 -1.41 -30.17 -7.05
N LEU A 340 -2.17 -29.13 -7.39
CA LEU A 340 -2.33 -28.67 -8.77
C LEU A 340 -1.36 -27.57 -9.16
N ASP A 341 -0.76 -26.87 -8.20
CA ASP A 341 0.06 -25.70 -8.50
C ASP A 341 1.56 -25.99 -8.38
N HIS A 342 2.37 -25.12 -8.96
CA HIS A 342 3.81 -25.09 -8.73
C HIS A 342 4.12 -24.64 -7.29
N PRO A 343 5.27 -25.03 -6.72
CA PRO A 343 5.73 -24.48 -5.45
C PRO A 343 5.85 -22.95 -5.47
N ALA A 344 5.95 -22.33 -4.30
CA ALA A 344 6.10 -20.88 -4.20
C ALA A 344 7.20 -20.49 -3.21
N ILE A 345 7.84 -19.35 -3.47
CA ILE A 345 8.61 -18.59 -2.49
C ILE A 345 7.62 -17.68 -1.78
N VAL A 346 7.44 -17.85 -0.47
CA VAL A 346 6.57 -17.01 0.36
C VAL A 346 7.43 -16.13 1.26
N ILE A 347 7.31 -14.82 1.13
CA ILE A 347 7.96 -13.85 2.01
C ILE A 347 6.95 -13.38 3.04
N TYR A 348 7.23 -13.62 4.32
CA TYR A 348 6.49 -13.04 5.43
C TYR A 348 7.18 -11.72 5.84
N ALA A 349 6.51 -10.59 5.60
CA ALA A 349 7.05 -9.25 5.83
C ALA A 349 6.03 -8.36 6.57
N MET A 350 5.73 -8.72 7.82
CA MET A 350 5.02 -7.84 8.77
C MET A 350 6.07 -6.97 9.47
N ILE A 351 6.44 -5.84 8.86
CA ILE A 351 7.67 -5.11 9.17
C ILE A 351 7.45 -3.83 9.98
N GLY A 352 6.30 -3.70 10.65
CA GLY A 352 6.07 -2.51 11.49
C GLY A 352 4.90 -2.63 12.46
N ASN A 353 3.72 -3.05 12.00
CA ASN A 353 2.47 -2.95 12.78
C ASN A 353 2.42 -3.81 14.06
N ASP A 354 3.40 -4.68 14.29
CA ASP A 354 3.57 -5.37 15.57
C ASP A 354 4.20 -4.48 16.66
N VAL A 355 4.86 -3.37 16.28
CA VAL A 355 5.40 -2.35 17.20
C VAL A 355 4.84 -0.95 16.96
N CYS A 356 4.20 -0.72 15.82
CA CYS A 356 3.61 0.55 15.45
C CYS A 356 2.13 0.63 15.85
N SER A 357 1.78 1.68 16.59
CA SER A 357 0.43 1.96 17.06
C SER A 357 0.18 3.46 17.07
N ARG A 358 -1.10 3.83 16.97
CA ARG A 358 -1.60 5.21 17.05
C ARG A 358 -1.94 5.66 18.48
N LYS A 359 -1.92 4.74 19.44
CA LYS A 359 -2.33 4.97 20.83
C LYS A 359 -1.36 5.92 21.53
N VAL A 360 -1.87 6.70 22.48
CA VAL A 360 -1.09 7.69 23.25
C VAL A 360 0.05 7.01 24.03
N ASP A 361 -0.22 5.87 24.65
CA ASP A 361 0.82 4.99 25.19
C ASP A 361 0.94 3.75 24.29
N PRO A 362 1.89 3.72 23.34
CA PRO A 362 1.95 2.64 22.36
C PRO A 362 2.69 1.40 22.86
N VAL A 363 3.49 1.47 23.93
CA VAL A 363 4.37 0.35 24.37
C VAL A 363 3.57 -0.89 24.84
N PRO A 364 2.48 -0.75 25.62
CA PRO A 364 1.65 -1.89 26.02
C PRO A 364 0.92 -2.57 24.86
N GLU A 365 0.69 -1.83 23.77
CA GLU A 365 -0.03 -2.30 22.58
C GLU A 365 0.86 -3.12 21.65
N MET A 366 2.18 -2.95 21.75
CA MET A 366 3.14 -3.68 20.93
C MET A 366 3.04 -5.19 21.20
N THR A 367 3.07 -5.99 20.13
CA THR A 367 3.10 -7.46 20.19
C THR A 367 4.26 -7.91 21.07
N THR A 368 4.02 -8.89 21.94
CA THR A 368 5.10 -9.51 22.74
C THR A 368 5.74 -10.67 21.97
N PRO A 369 6.99 -11.07 22.28
CA PRO A 369 7.64 -12.22 21.66
C PRO A 369 6.78 -13.51 21.67
N GLU A 370 6.06 -13.76 22.76
CA GLU A 370 5.21 -14.95 22.94
C GLU A 370 3.99 -14.89 22.03
N LYS A 371 3.34 -13.72 21.95
CA LYS A 371 2.20 -13.49 21.05
C LYS A 371 2.61 -13.59 19.58
N LEU A 372 3.77 -13.05 19.23
CA LEU A 372 4.35 -13.19 17.89
C LEU A 372 4.59 -14.66 17.57
N TYR A 373 5.29 -15.39 18.46
CA TYR A 373 5.57 -16.81 18.25
C TYR A 373 4.29 -17.61 17.98
N SER A 374 3.24 -17.41 18.79
CA SER A 374 1.94 -18.08 18.61
C SER A 374 1.33 -17.77 17.24
N SER A 375 1.32 -16.48 16.85
CA SER A 375 0.77 -16.01 15.58
C SER A 375 1.52 -16.58 14.36
N ILE A 376 2.85 -16.61 14.44
CA ILE A 376 3.71 -17.15 13.38
C ILE A 376 3.53 -18.67 13.27
N MET A 377 3.46 -19.40 14.38
CA MET A 377 3.21 -20.84 14.33
C MET A 377 1.84 -21.18 13.73
N GLN A 378 0.81 -20.36 13.99
CA GLN A 378 -0.50 -20.51 13.33
C GLN A 378 -0.37 -20.29 11.82
N THR A 379 0.33 -19.23 11.41
CA THR A 379 0.56 -18.88 10.00
C THR A 379 1.31 -19.98 9.26
N LEU A 380 2.41 -20.48 9.83
CA LEU A 380 3.23 -21.52 9.20
C LEU A 380 2.50 -22.87 9.10
N LYS A 381 1.66 -23.21 10.09
CA LYS A 381 0.77 -24.39 10.00
C LYS A 381 -0.23 -24.26 8.86
N TYR A 382 -0.84 -23.08 8.71
CA TYR A 382 -1.74 -22.80 7.60
C TYR A 382 -1.02 -22.93 6.27
N LEU A 383 0.16 -22.31 6.11
CA LEU A 383 0.94 -22.43 4.88
C LEU A 383 1.31 -23.89 4.56
N ASN A 384 1.61 -24.71 5.59
CA ASN A 384 2.00 -26.10 5.35
C ASN A 384 0.85 -26.95 4.79
N SER A 385 -0.42 -26.58 5.04
CA SER A 385 -1.56 -27.28 4.48
C SER A 385 -2.00 -26.78 3.10
N HIS A 386 -1.42 -25.67 2.60
CA HIS A 386 -1.83 -25.05 1.33
C HIS A 386 -0.72 -25.05 0.28
N LEU A 387 0.54 -24.91 0.70
CA LEU A 387 1.67 -24.84 -0.22
C LEU A 387 2.00 -26.23 -0.79
N PRO A 388 2.26 -26.34 -2.10
CA PRO A 388 2.85 -27.53 -2.70
C PRO A 388 4.22 -27.84 -2.09
N ASN A 389 4.55 -29.13 -2.00
CA ASN A 389 5.87 -29.56 -1.56
C ASN A 389 6.99 -28.97 -2.45
N GLY A 390 8.11 -28.60 -1.83
CA GLY A 390 9.22 -27.89 -2.48
C GLY A 390 9.08 -26.37 -2.45
N SER A 391 8.13 -25.84 -1.66
CA SER A 391 8.00 -24.40 -1.44
C SER A 391 9.07 -23.89 -0.47
N HIS A 392 9.23 -22.56 -0.38
CA HIS A 392 10.19 -21.94 0.54
C HIS A 392 9.54 -20.76 1.25
N VAL A 393 9.62 -20.70 2.57
CA VAL A 393 9.09 -19.60 3.36
C VAL A 393 10.26 -18.82 3.98
N ILE A 394 10.24 -17.49 3.84
CA ILE A 394 11.27 -16.61 4.37
C ILE A 394 10.63 -15.60 5.31
N LEU A 395 11.03 -15.64 6.59
CA LEU A 395 10.61 -14.68 7.60
C LEU A 395 11.52 -13.45 7.55
N TYR A 396 10.95 -12.28 7.33
CA TYR A 396 11.68 -11.02 7.32
C TYR A 396 11.68 -10.39 8.72
N GLY A 397 12.85 -9.91 9.17
CA GLY A 397 12.97 -9.17 10.43
C GLY A 397 12.24 -7.83 10.38
N LEU A 398 12.07 -7.21 11.56
CA LEU A 398 11.54 -5.85 11.67
C LEU A 398 12.69 -4.83 11.58
N PRO A 399 12.44 -3.63 11.04
CA PRO A 399 13.41 -2.56 10.95
C PRO A 399 13.76 -1.97 12.33
N ASP A 400 14.90 -1.28 12.37
CA ASP A 400 15.15 -0.24 13.37
C ASP A 400 14.65 1.11 12.83
N GLY A 401 13.42 1.48 13.17
CA GLY A 401 12.76 2.68 12.66
C GLY A 401 13.27 4.01 13.22
N ARG A 402 14.31 4.05 14.07
CA ARG A 402 14.91 5.32 14.55
C ARG A 402 15.39 6.20 13.40
N PHE A 403 15.81 5.58 12.30
CA PHE A 403 16.28 6.27 11.10
C PHE A 403 15.26 7.30 10.55
N LEU A 404 13.95 7.07 10.76
CA LEU A 404 12.89 7.96 10.29
C LEU A 404 13.00 9.34 10.94
N TRP A 405 12.98 9.38 12.28
CA TRP A 405 13.10 10.64 13.02
C TRP A 405 14.45 11.30 12.70
N ASP A 406 15.54 10.53 12.78
CA ASP A 406 16.90 11.05 12.65
C ASP A 406 17.14 11.72 11.29
N ASN A 407 16.47 11.29 10.22
CA ASN A 407 16.64 11.84 8.87
C ASN A 407 15.54 12.80 8.41
N LEU A 408 14.38 12.86 9.09
CA LEU A 408 13.25 13.68 8.65
C LEU A 408 12.89 14.85 9.56
N HIS A 409 13.13 14.78 10.87
CA HIS A 409 12.50 15.68 11.84
C HIS A 409 12.68 17.18 11.54
N ASP A 410 13.86 17.59 11.05
CA ASP A 410 14.18 18.99 10.68
C ASP A 410 13.85 19.34 9.22
N ARG A 411 13.48 18.36 8.39
CA ARG A 411 13.15 18.59 6.99
C ARG A 411 11.72 19.10 6.85
N TYR A 412 11.49 19.91 5.82
CA TYR A 412 10.14 20.38 5.51
C TYR A 412 9.27 19.26 4.95
N TYR A 413 8.10 19.08 5.56
CA TYR A 413 7.00 18.28 5.06
C TYR A 413 6.47 18.87 3.73
N PRO A 414 5.88 18.13 2.77
CA PRO A 414 5.40 18.69 1.51
C PRO A 414 4.54 19.96 1.65
N LEU A 415 3.56 19.98 2.57
CA LEU A 415 2.76 21.19 2.84
C LEU A 415 3.59 22.33 3.46
N GLY A 416 4.76 22.06 4.02
CA GLY A 416 5.64 23.07 4.59
C GLY A 416 6.72 23.60 3.65
N GLN A 417 6.82 23.09 2.41
CA GLN A 417 7.92 23.44 1.52
C GLN A 417 7.81 24.86 0.95
N LEU A 418 6.59 25.32 0.63
CA LEU A 418 6.37 26.64 0.04
C LEU A 418 6.81 27.75 1.00
N ASN A 419 6.38 27.67 2.26
CA ASN A 419 6.54 28.73 3.26
C ASN A 419 7.58 28.41 4.34
N LYS A 420 8.19 27.22 4.29
CA LYS A 420 9.21 26.76 5.25
C LYS A 420 8.71 26.77 6.70
N ASP A 421 7.47 26.34 6.91
CA ASP A 421 6.70 26.49 8.16
C ASP A 421 6.29 25.15 8.82
N VAL A 422 6.25 24.05 8.06
CA VAL A 422 5.92 22.71 8.60
C VAL A 422 7.07 21.72 8.36
N THR A 423 7.70 21.27 9.45
CA THR A 423 8.67 20.17 9.41
C THR A 423 7.99 18.82 9.66
N TYR A 424 8.68 17.71 9.42
CA TYR A 424 8.16 16.40 9.83
C TYR A 424 7.99 16.29 11.35
N ALA A 425 8.79 17.00 12.17
CA ALA A 425 8.55 17.05 13.61
C ALA A 425 7.18 17.66 13.95
N HIS A 426 6.79 18.75 13.28
CA HIS A 426 5.45 19.34 13.42
C HIS A 426 4.37 18.35 12.97
N PHE A 427 4.55 17.74 11.78
CA PHE A 427 3.61 16.77 11.23
C PHE A 427 3.41 15.56 12.16
N TYR A 428 4.50 14.97 12.68
CA TYR A 428 4.41 13.85 13.62
C TYR A 428 3.71 14.24 14.92
N SER A 429 4.01 15.41 15.48
CA SER A 429 3.33 15.90 16.68
C SER A 429 1.83 16.07 16.44
N PHE A 430 1.44 16.58 15.27
CA PHE A 430 0.05 16.77 14.87
C PHE A 430 -0.68 15.42 14.79
N LEU A 431 -0.10 14.43 14.10
CA LEU A 431 -0.69 13.09 13.98
C LEU A 431 -0.78 12.36 15.32
N ASN A 432 0.23 12.49 16.18
CA ASN A 432 0.24 11.88 17.51
C ASN A 432 -0.84 12.51 18.41
N CYS A 433 -1.01 13.83 18.37
CA CYS A 433 -2.09 14.53 19.08
C CYS A 433 -3.47 14.04 18.65
N LEU A 434 -3.67 13.85 17.34
CA LEU A 434 -4.92 13.34 16.77
C LEU A 434 -5.10 11.81 16.92
N GLN A 435 -4.12 11.09 17.47
CA GLN A 435 -4.11 9.63 17.58
C GLN A 435 -4.37 8.90 16.24
N VAL A 436 -3.81 9.45 15.17
CA VAL A 436 -3.85 8.87 13.80
C VAL A 436 -2.46 8.64 13.22
N SER A 437 -1.41 8.84 14.02
CA SER A 437 -0.04 8.48 13.64
C SER A 437 0.07 7.00 13.28
N PRO A 438 0.68 6.64 12.13
CA PRO A 438 0.85 5.24 11.76
C PRO A 438 1.84 4.54 12.69
N CYS A 439 2.76 5.27 13.32
CA CYS A 439 3.71 4.69 14.27
C CYS A 439 4.17 5.70 15.32
N HIS A 440 3.36 5.93 16.36
CA HIS A 440 3.72 6.83 17.46
C HIS A 440 5.05 6.45 18.12
N GLY A 441 5.38 5.16 18.18
CA GLY A 441 6.65 4.67 18.75
C GLY A 441 7.90 5.29 18.09
N TRP A 442 7.98 5.28 16.76
CA TRP A 442 9.15 5.79 16.02
C TRP A 442 9.01 7.24 15.55
N MET A 443 7.79 7.68 15.20
CA MET A 443 7.48 9.04 14.75
C MET A 443 7.20 9.95 15.95
N SER A 444 8.17 10.06 16.86
CA SER A 444 8.03 10.82 18.10
C SER A 444 9.33 11.54 18.44
N SER A 445 9.23 12.75 18.99
CA SER A 445 10.38 13.49 19.52
C SER A 445 10.99 12.82 20.76
N ASN A 446 10.22 11.98 21.46
CA ASN A 446 10.67 11.25 22.64
C ASN A 446 11.66 10.12 22.26
N LYS A 447 12.96 10.39 22.44
CA LYS A 447 14.05 9.44 22.14
C LYS A 447 13.96 8.14 22.94
N THR A 448 13.47 8.19 24.18
CA THR A 448 13.27 7.00 25.01
C THR A 448 12.21 6.10 24.39
N LEU A 449 11.09 6.68 23.94
CA LEU A 449 10.03 5.92 23.26
C LEU A 449 10.53 5.28 21.96
N ARG A 450 11.30 6.02 21.14
CA ARG A 450 11.91 5.46 19.92
C ARG A 450 12.85 4.30 20.22
N THR A 451 13.62 4.40 21.30
CA THR A 451 14.52 3.33 21.76
C THR A 451 13.74 2.09 22.19
N LEU A 452 12.71 2.23 23.04
CA LEU A 452 11.86 1.10 23.49
C LEU A 452 11.17 0.39 22.31
N THR A 453 10.69 1.17 21.33
CA THR A 453 10.07 0.63 20.11
C THR A 453 11.06 -0.23 19.31
N SER A 454 12.29 0.24 19.18
CA SER A 454 13.36 -0.46 18.43
C SER A 454 13.87 -1.69 19.18
N GLU A 455 13.94 -1.62 20.52
CA GLU A 455 14.24 -2.77 21.37
C GLU A 455 13.18 -3.87 21.21
N ARG A 456 11.89 -3.50 21.19
CA ARG A 456 10.83 -4.48 20.92
C ARG A 456 10.97 -5.07 19.52
N ALA A 457 11.18 -4.26 18.48
CA ALA A 457 11.36 -4.74 17.11
C ALA A 457 12.52 -5.75 17.00
N LYS A 458 13.63 -5.50 17.70
CA LYS A 458 14.77 -6.42 17.80
C LYS A 458 14.40 -7.74 18.50
N GLN A 459 13.63 -7.68 19.61
CA GLN A 459 13.13 -8.89 20.29
C GLN A 459 12.23 -9.73 19.37
N LEU A 460 11.32 -9.09 18.63
CA LEU A 460 10.43 -9.76 17.68
C LEU A 460 11.21 -10.39 16.53
N SER A 461 12.18 -9.68 15.96
CA SER A 461 13.08 -10.19 14.93
C SER A 461 13.88 -11.41 15.41
N HIS A 462 14.37 -11.39 16.65
CA HIS A 462 15.05 -12.53 17.25
C HIS A 462 14.12 -13.75 17.40
N THR A 463 12.85 -13.53 17.77
CA THR A 463 11.84 -14.60 17.79
C THR A 463 11.63 -15.21 16.42
N LEU A 464 11.49 -14.41 15.36
CA LEU A 464 11.38 -14.91 13.97
C LEU A 464 12.60 -15.75 13.58
N LYS A 465 13.80 -15.25 13.89
CA LYS A 465 15.07 -15.96 13.66
C LYS A 465 15.11 -17.30 14.39
N LYS A 466 14.69 -17.35 15.65
CA LYS A 466 14.61 -18.59 16.45
C LYS A 466 13.62 -19.59 15.85
N ILE A 467 12.47 -19.13 15.37
CA ILE A 467 11.47 -19.99 14.71
C ILE A 467 12.08 -20.61 13.45
N ALA A 468 12.67 -19.81 12.56
CA ALA A 468 13.28 -20.30 11.33
C ALA A 468 14.40 -21.32 11.58
N ALA A 469 15.20 -21.12 12.62
CA ALA A 469 16.28 -22.04 12.97
C ALA A 469 15.81 -23.37 13.58
N SER A 470 14.66 -23.39 14.26
CA SER A 470 14.25 -24.53 15.11
C SER A 470 13.03 -25.31 14.62
N LYS A 471 12.22 -24.75 13.72
CA LYS A 471 10.99 -25.38 13.24
C LYS A 471 11.17 -25.95 11.84
N LYS A 472 10.49 -27.07 11.59
CA LYS A 472 10.48 -27.79 10.32
C LYS A 472 9.04 -28.07 9.92
N PHE A 473 8.81 -28.05 8.62
CA PHE A 473 7.52 -28.27 7.99
C PHE A 473 7.72 -29.24 6.81
N THR A 474 6.67 -29.94 6.41
CA THR A 474 6.77 -31.01 5.41
C THR A 474 6.82 -30.48 3.99
N ASN A 475 6.14 -29.36 3.72
CA ASN A 475 5.96 -28.86 2.35
C ASN A 475 6.87 -27.67 2.00
N PHE A 476 7.61 -27.14 2.97
CA PHE A 476 8.54 -26.04 2.72
C PHE A 476 9.72 -25.99 3.68
N ASP A 477 10.82 -25.45 3.17
CA ASP A 477 11.93 -24.99 3.99
C ASP A 477 11.64 -23.60 4.57
N LEU A 478 12.19 -23.33 5.75
CA LEU A 478 11.99 -22.08 6.47
C LEU A 478 13.31 -21.35 6.68
N PHE A 479 13.36 -20.07 6.31
CA PHE A 479 14.53 -19.21 6.42
C PHE A 479 14.20 -17.90 7.12
N TYR A 480 15.23 -17.16 7.51
CA TYR A 480 15.10 -15.84 8.12
C TYR A 480 16.09 -14.87 7.49
N VAL A 481 15.64 -13.65 7.21
CA VAL A 481 16.46 -12.55 6.71
C VAL A 481 16.21 -11.31 7.56
N ASP A 482 17.29 -10.71 8.09
CA ASP A 482 17.21 -9.41 8.78
C ASP A 482 16.78 -8.28 7.83
N PHE A 483 16.03 -7.31 8.37
CA PHE A 483 15.74 -6.05 7.68
C PHE A 483 16.94 -5.12 7.81
N ASP A 484 17.86 -5.19 6.84
CA ASP A 484 19.10 -4.41 6.88
C ASP A 484 18.95 -3.07 6.15
N PHE A 485 18.28 -2.11 6.80
CA PHE A 485 18.13 -0.76 6.24
C PHE A 485 19.42 0.05 6.27
N GLN A 486 20.36 -0.32 7.15
CA GLN A 486 21.66 0.34 7.22
C GLN A 486 22.43 0.09 5.92
N GLU A 487 22.53 -1.16 5.49
CA GLU A 487 23.16 -1.49 4.21
C GLU A 487 22.48 -0.82 3.01
N VAL A 488 21.15 -0.73 3.01
CA VAL A 488 20.39 -0.02 1.95
C VAL A 488 20.74 1.46 1.93
N THR A 489 20.86 2.07 3.10
CA THR A 489 21.26 3.47 3.25
C THR A 489 22.69 3.70 2.76
N GLU A 490 23.62 2.84 3.16
CA GLU A 490 25.02 2.90 2.72
C GLU A 490 25.15 2.72 1.20
N GLU A 491 24.40 1.80 0.61
CA GLU A 491 24.35 1.61 -0.85
C GLU A 491 23.79 2.85 -1.55
N TRP A 492 22.75 3.47 -1.00
CA TRP A 492 22.19 4.69 -1.57
C TRP A 492 23.16 5.88 -1.49
N GLN A 493 23.87 6.02 -0.36
CA GLN A 493 24.90 7.04 -0.19
C GLN A 493 26.07 6.86 -1.15
N LYS A 494 26.49 5.61 -1.43
CA LYS A 494 27.52 5.32 -2.45
C LYS A 494 27.10 5.77 -3.85
N ARG A 495 25.79 5.86 -4.12
CA ARG A 495 25.23 6.36 -5.37
C ARG A 495 25.01 7.88 -5.37
N GLY A 496 25.48 8.60 -4.35
CA GLY A 496 25.30 10.04 -4.18
C GLY A 496 23.96 10.43 -3.56
N GLY A 497 23.16 9.47 -3.14
CA GLY A 497 21.88 9.69 -2.49
C GLY A 497 21.99 10.08 -1.01
N GLN A 498 20.88 10.53 -0.43
CA GLN A 498 20.75 10.86 0.97
C GLN A 498 19.65 10.00 1.63
N PRO A 499 19.80 9.61 2.91
CA PRO A 499 18.89 8.64 3.54
C PRO A 499 17.41 9.09 3.54
N TRP A 500 17.13 10.38 3.68
CA TRP A 500 15.77 10.92 3.66
C TRP A 500 15.05 10.68 2.32
N GLN A 501 15.78 10.45 1.23
CA GLN A 501 15.22 10.17 -0.09
C GLN A 501 14.73 8.71 -0.23
N LEU A 502 14.88 7.90 0.80
CA LEU A 502 14.41 6.50 0.85
C LEU A 502 13.05 6.37 1.55
N ILE A 503 12.48 7.47 2.01
CA ILE A 503 11.23 7.50 2.78
C ILE A 503 10.14 8.16 1.93
N GLU A 504 8.92 7.65 2.03
CA GLU A 504 7.74 8.25 1.44
C GLU A 504 7.53 9.69 1.96
N PRO A 505 7.52 10.71 1.08
CA PRO A 505 7.52 12.11 1.53
C PRO A 505 6.21 12.55 2.18
N VAL A 506 5.09 11.90 1.85
CA VAL A 506 3.78 12.33 2.35
C VAL A 506 3.41 11.73 3.70
N ASP A 507 3.87 10.52 4.01
CA ASP A 507 3.65 9.92 5.32
C ASP A 507 4.87 9.99 6.25
N GLY A 508 6.08 10.19 5.71
CA GLY A 508 7.32 10.25 6.50
C GLY A 508 7.64 8.95 7.23
N PHE A 509 7.12 7.82 6.76
CA PHE A 509 7.15 6.56 7.48
C PHE A 509 7.54 5.37 6.61
N HIS A 510 6.85 5.16 5.48
CA HIS A 510 7.09 3.97 4.67
C HIS A 510 8.37 4.09 3.84
N PRO A 511 9.07 2.98 3.56
CA PRO A 511 10.09 2.97 2.52
C PRO A 511 9.43 3.26 1.17
N ASN A 512 10.02 4.16 0.39
CA ASN A 512 9.52 4.46 -0.95
C ASN A 512 9.96 3.44 -2.00
N GLU A 513 9.56 3.64 -3.26
CA GLU A 513 9.88 2.73 -4.37
C GLU A 513 11.38 2.39 -4.47
N VAL A 514 12.26 3.39 -4.36
CA VAL A 514 13.71 3.21 -4.41
C VAL A 514 14.18 2.31 -3.27
N ALA A 515 13.75 2.58 -2.05
CA ALA A 515 14.12 1.79 -0.89
C ALA A 515 13.62 0.35 -1.00
N LEU A 516 12.39 0.14 -1.49
CA LEU A 516 11.81 -1.19 -1.70
C LEU A 516 12.57 -2.00 -2.75
N LEU A 517 13.02 -1.37 -3.84
CA LEU A 517 13.80 -2.02 -4.90
C LEU A 517 15.24 -2.32 -4.45
N LEU A 518 15.86 -1.45 -3.65
CA LEU A 518 17.17 -1.72 -3.02
C LEU A 518 17.07 -2.86 -2.00
N LEU A 519 16.02 -2.90 -1.18
CA LEU A 519 15.73 -4.02 -0.27
C LEU A 519 15.55 -5.33 -1.05
N ALA A 520 14.82 -5.30 -2.17
CA ALA A 520 14.65 -6.45 -3.05
C ALA A 520 15.97 -6.95 -3.65
N ASP A 521 16.86 -6.03 -4.05
CA ASP A 521 18.19 -6.38 -4.55
C ASP A 521 19.06 -7.05 -3.48
N ARG A 522 19.08 -6.48 -2.26
CA ARG A 522 19.81 -7.07 -1.12
C ARG A 522 19.24 -8.44 -0.76
N PHE A 523 17.91 -8.56 -0.67
CA PHE A 523 17.24 -9.83 -0.45
C PHE A 523 17.67 -10.86 -1.50
N TRP A 524 17.59 -10.51 -2.78
CA TRP A 524 17.93 -11.41 -3.88
C TRP A 524 19.38 -11.89 -3.78
N LYS A 525 20.33 -10.97 -3.60
CA LYS A 525 21.76 -11.29 -3.45
C LYS A 525 22.02 -12.21 -2.25
N LYS A 526 21.37 -11.94 -1.11
CA LYS A 526 21.53 -12.75 0.11
C LYS A 526 20.96 -14.15 -0.06
N VAL A 527 19.76 -14.29 -0.64
CA VAL A 527 19.17 -15.61 -0.92
C VAL A 527 20.00 -16.36 -1.96
N GLN A 528 20.47 -15.70 -3.02
CA GLN A 528 21.33 -16.32 -4.02
C GLN A 528 22.65 -16.85 -3.43
N LEU A 529 23.23 -16.13 -2.48
CA LEU A 529 24.48 -16.52 -1.82
C LEU A 529 24.28 -17.65 -0.81
N GLN A 530 23.24 -17.55 0.05
CA GLN A 530 23.07 -18.45 1.19
C GLN A 530 22.22 -19.68 0.86
N TRP A 531 21.19 -19.52 0.04
CA TRP A 531 20.20 -20.55 -0.28
C TRP A 531 19.84 -20.54 -1.78
N PRO A 532 20.82 -20.76 -2.69
CA PRO A 532 20.59 -20.67 -4.13
C PRO A 532 19.46 -21.59 -4.63
N GLN A 533 19.19 -22.70 -3.94
CA GLN A 533 18.09 -23.63 -4.25
C GLN A 533 16.71 -22.96 -4.19
N VAL A 534 16.55 -21.90 -3.37
CA VAL A 534 15.29 -21.17 -3.23
C VAL A 534 14.89 -20.48 -4.53
N LEU A 535 15.87 -20.00 -5.30
CA LEU A 535 15.64 -19.26 -6.55
C LEU A 535 15.57 -20.18 -7.78
N GLY A 536 15.92 -21.45 -7.64
CA GLY A 536 16.02 -22.38 -8.75
C GLY A 536 17.22 -22.12 -9.67
N LYS A 537 17.30 -22.89 -10.76
CA LYS A 537 18.32 -22.69 -11.81
C LYS A 537 17.82 -21.68 -12.84
N GLU A 538 18.76 -21.09 -13.57
CA GLU A 538 18.42 -20.34 -14.78
C GLU A 538 17.90 -21.31 -15.85
N ASN A 539 16.81 -20.95 -16.52
CA ASN A 539 16.23 -21.78 -17.57
C ASN A 539 17.01 -21.58 -18.89
N PRO A 540 17.68 -22.63 -19.42
CA PRO A 540 18.45 -22.51 -20.65
C PRO A 540 17.59 -22.21 -21.88
N PHE A 541 16.27 -22.35 -21.79
CA PHE A 541 15.32 -22.09 -22.88
C PHE A 541 14.72 -20.68 -22.87
N ASN A 542 15.14 -19.79 -21.95
CA ASN A 542 14.64 -18.40 -21.92
C ASN A 542 14.74 -17.70 -23.31
N PRO A 543 15.87 -17.78 -24.05
CA PRO A 543 15.96 -17.15 -25.38
C PRO A 543 14.95 -17.72 -26.39
N GLN A 544 14.69 -19.03 -26.34
CA GLN A 544 13.73 -19.70 -27.23
C GLN A 544 12.30 -19.34 -26.86
N ILE A 545 11.99 -19.20 -25.57
CA ILE A 545 10.68 -18.72 -25.10
C ILE A 545 10.42 -17.31 -25.66
N GLU A 546 11.39 -16.40 -25.53
CA GLU A 546 11.26 -15.03 -26.08
C GLU A 546 11.15 -15.03 -27.61
N GLN A 547 11.90 -15.90 -28.30
CA GLN A 547 11.83 -16.01 -29.75
C GLN A 547 10.46 -16.49 -30.25
N VAL A 548 9.80 -17.40 -29.52
CA VAL A 548 8.52 -18.00 -29.94
C VAL A 548 7.32 -17.18 -29.44
N PHE A 549 7.37 -16.70 -28.20
CA PHE A 549 6.23 -16.09 -27.50
C PHE A 549 6.41 -14.59 -27.22
N GLY A 550 7.55 -14.00 -27.58
CA GLY A 550 7.82 -12.58 -27.37
C GLY A 550 7.74 -12.18 -25.91
N ASP A 551 6.81 -11.27 -25.60
CA ASP A 551 6.56 -10.78 -24.24
C ASP A 551 5.68 -11.71 -23.40
N GLN A 552 5.30 -12.88 -23.94
CA GLN A 552 4.41 -13.88 -23.32
C GLN A 552 3.00 -13.34 -23.03
N GLY A 553 2.53 -12.34 -23.80
CA GLY A 553 1.21 -11.75 -23.65
C GLY A 553 1.13 -10.63 -22.60
N GLY A 554 2.28 -10.18 -22.09
CA GLY A 554 2.36 -9.07 -21.14
C GLY A 554 1.70 -9.34 -19.80
N HIS A 555 1.51 -8.30 -18.99
CA HIS A 555 0.97 -8.41 -17.64
C HIS A 555 -0.50 -8.04 -17.53
#